data_AF-R1EJK2-F1
#
_entry.id   AF-R1EJK2-F1
#
_cell.length_a   1.000
_cell.length_b   1.000
_cell.length_c   1.000
_cell.angle_alpha   90.00
_cell.angle_beta   90.00
_cell.angle_gamma   90.00
#
_symmetry.space_group_name_H-M   'P 1'
#
loop_
_entity.id
_entity.type
_entity.pdbx_description
1 polymer ?
#
loop_
_entity_poly.entity_id
_entity_poly.type
_entity_poly.pdbx_seq_one_letter_code
_entity_poly.pdbx_strand_id
1 'polypeptide(L)'
;MRLLRHRLRQIVTNLDGRALRTDILTAGGMGCCGDLLCQHAVEGKQRHDTDWRRLYAVTTFEALYMGGLFHGFCQAFPLVVSFAGRKLAHGPLQATDSAAHALGCAVVDTLHDGTVMIPCYFLGVGMLQGDTLAEGRANLRREWLNSWAVGASFWMPFMYCNFAYVRPQYRVRLMAVANTVWSVLIDYMAHRSKGRLPD
;
A
#
# COMPACT_ATOMS: atom_id res chain seq x y z
N MET A 1 -15.99 27.42 -3.92
CA MET A 1 -16.94 26.28 -3.94
C MET A 1 -17.04 25.53 -5.28
N ARG A 2 -17.09 26.18 -6.45
CA ARG A 2 -17.21 25.48 -7.76
C ARG A 2 -16.04 24.54 -8.09
N LEU A 3 -14.80 24.94 -7.81
CA LEU A 3 -13.60 24.13 -8.06
C LEU A 3 -13.58 22.83 -7.23
N LEU A 4 -13.97 22.91 -5.96
CA LEU A 4 -14.06 21.77 -5.06
C LEU A 4 -15.15 20.78 -5.51
N ARG A 5 -16.31 21.28 -5.96
CA ARG A 5 -17.38 20.44 -6.52
C ARG A 5 -16.96 19.75 -7.81
N HIS A 6 -16.21 20.43 -8.68
CA HIS A 6 -15.68 19.82 -9.90
C HIS A 6 -14.66 18.71 -9.59
N ARG A 7 -13.76 18.94 -8.63
CA ARG A 7 -12.78 17.94 -8.17
C ARG A 7 -13.43 16.74 -7.48
N LEU A 8 -14.44 16.97 -6.65
CA LEU A 8 -15.24 15.90 -6.05
C LEU A 8 -15.95 15.08 -7.14
N ARG A 9 -16.47 15.71 -8.19
CA ARG A 9 -17.04 14.98 -9.34
C ARG A 9 -15.98 14.16 -10.07
N GLN A 10 -14.77 14.68 -10.29
CA GLN A 10 -13.68 13.91 -10.91
C GLN A 10 -13.26 12.70 -10.07
N ILE A 11 -13.24 12.84 -8.74
CA ILE A 11 -12.98 11.73 -7.82
C ILE A 11 -14.11 10.71 -7.90
N VAL A 12 -15.37 11.13 -7.88
CA VAL A 12 -16.52 10.24 -8.03
C VAL A 12 -16.53 9.54 -9.40
N THR A 13 -16.11 10.21 -10.47
CA THR A 13 -15.96 9.56 -11.78
C THR A 13 -14.75 8.62 -11.85
N ASN A 14 -13.69 8.88 -11.08
CA ASN A 14 -12.56 7.95 -10.96
C ASN A 14 -12.89 6.74 -10.07
N LEU A 15 -13.88 6.88 -9.19
CA LEU A 15 -14.53 5.79 -8.44
C LEU A 15 -15.55 5.01 -9.31
N ASP A 16 -15.47 5.11 -10.65
CA ASP A 16 -16.23 4.25 -11.56
C ASP A 16 -15.98 2.79 -11.20
N GLY A 17 -17.06 2.02 -11.10
CA GLY A 17 -17.01 0.59 -10.78
C GLY A 17 -16.08 -0.18 -11.71
N ARG A 18 -15.84 0.26 -12.96
CA ARG A 18 -14.85 -0.35 -13.85
C ARG A 18 -13.40 -0.12 -13.40
N ALA A 19 -13.06 1.10 -12.98
CA ALA A 19 -11.72 1.43 -12.51
C ALA A 19 -11.41 0.68 -11.21
N LEU A 20 -12.33 0.71 -10.26
CA LEU A 20 -12.22 -0.02 -9.00
C LEU A 20 -12.06 -1.53 -9.22
N ARG A 21 -12.87 -2.15 -10.08
CA ARG A 21 -12.72 -3.58 -10.43
C ARG A 21 -11.35 -3.87 -11.03
N THR A 22 -10.86 -3.02 -11.92
CA THR A 22 -9.55 -3.20 -12.53
C THR A 22 -8.45 -3.15 -11.48
N ASP A 23 -8.53 -2.22 -10.54
CA ASP A 23 -7.53 -2.05 -9.49
C ASP A 23 -7.56 -3.22 -8.48
N ILE A 24 -8.75 -3.69 -8.09
CA ILE A 24 -8.93 -4.93 -7.28
C ILE A 24 -8.31 -6.14 -7.96
N LEU A 25 -8.64 -6.36 -9.24
CA LEU A 25 -8.13 -7.51 -10.00
C LEU A 25 -6.62 -7.42 -10.22
N THR A 26 -6.11 -6.22 -10.50
CA THR A 26 -4.67 -6.00 -10.69
C THR A 26 -3.91 -6.23 -9.39
N ALA A 27 -4.36 -5.64 -8.29
CA ALA A 27 -3.71 -5.80 -6.98
C ALA A 27 -3.73 -7.25 -6.51
N GLY A 28 -4.88 -7.93 -6.59
CA GLY A 28 -4.97 -9.36 -6.26
C GLY A 28 -4.08 -10.23 -7.13
N GLY A 29 -4.07 -10.01 -8.45
CA GLY A 29 -3.19 -10.74 -9.37
C GLY A 29 -1.71 -10.53 -9.08
N MET A 30 -1.30 -9.27 -8.86
CA MET A 30 0.08 -8.91 -8.54
C MET A 30 0.52 -9.41 -7.16
N GLY A 31 -0.39 -9.43 -6.18
CA GLY A 31 -0.18 -10.02 -4.86
C GLY A 31 0.04 -11.53 -4.93
N CYS A 32 -0.80 -12.24 -5.69
CA CYS A 32 -0.65 -13.67 -5.95
C CYS A 32 0.69 -13.98 -6.64
N CYS A 33 1.03 -13.25 -7.70
CA CYS A 33 2.31 -13.40 -8.39
C CYS A 33 3.50 -13.11 -7.47
N GLY A 34 3.43 -12.04 -6.68
CA GLY A 34 4.50 -11.66 -5.75
C GLY A 34 4.75 -12.71 -4.69
N ASP A 35 3.69 -13.27 -4.09
CA ASP A 35 3.83 -14.31 -3.08
C ASP A 35 4.34 -15.63 -3.69
N LEU A 36 3.87 -16.04 -4.87
CA LEU A 36 4.39 -17.24 -5.55
C LEU A 36 5.86 -17.10 -5.95
N LEU A 37 6.26 -15.93 -6.46
CA LEU A 37 7.67 -15.63 -6.76
C LEU A 37 8.50 -15.70 -5.49
N CYS A 38 7.97 -15.17 -4.39
CA CYS A 38 8.62 -15.23 -3.10
C CYS A 38 8.83 -16.68 -2.63
N GLN A 39 7.75 -17.46 -2.55
CA GLN A 39 7.80 -18.83 -2.05
C GLN A 39 8.70 -19.73 -2.91
N HIS A 40 8.70 -19.58 -4.24
CA HIS A 40 9.46 -20.47 -5.12
C HIS A 40 10.86 -19.97 -5.49
N ALA A 41 11.04 -18.67 -5.73
CA ALA A 41 12.30 -18.13 -6.22
C ALA A 41 13.19 -17.56 -5.10
N VAL A 42 12.61 -17.11 -4.00
CA VAL A 42 13.36 -16.55 -2.85
C VAL A 42 13.53 -17.61 -1.76
N GLU A 43 12.45 -18.26 -1.36
CA GLU A 43 12.47 -19.29 -0.30
C GLU A 43 12.85 -20.68 -0.84
N GLY A 44 12.76 -20.91 -2.16
CA GLY A 44 13.13 -22.18 -2.78
C GLY A 44 12.17 -23.34 -2.52
N LYS A 45 10.92 -23.06 -2.11
CA LYS A 45 9.92 -24.11 -1.84
C LYS A 45 9.58 -24.89 -3.11
N GLN A 46 9.47 -26.21 -2.98
CA GLN A 46 8.93 -27.03 -4.06
C GLN A 46 7.43 -26.77 -4.22
N ARG A 47 6.87 -27.11 -5.38
CA ARG A 47 5.44 -26.88 -5.67
C ARG A 47 4.50 -27.54 -4.66
N HIS A 48 4.88 -28.68 -4.08
CA HIS A 48 4.06 -29.38 -3.10
C HIS A 48 4.12 -28.76 -1.70
N ASP A 49 5.15 -27.96 -1.41
CA ASP A 49 5.36 -27.26 -0.14
C ASP A 49 4.79 -25.83 -0.15
N THR A 50 4.03 -25.48 -1.18
CA THR A 50 3.41 -24.15 -1.32
C THR A 50 2.48 -23.88 -0.14
N ASP A 51 2.70 -22.77 0.56
CA ASP A 51 1.81 -22.29 1.60
C ASP A 51 0.61 -21.58 0.97
N TRP A 52 -0.42 -22.37 0.68
CA TRP A 52 -1.67 -21.88 0.08
C TRP A 52 -2.44 -20.95 1.01
N ARG A 53 -2.29 -21.10 2.33
CA ARG A 53 -2.98 -20.25 3.30
C ARG A 53 -2.40 -18.85 3.30
N ARG A 54 -1.07 -18.74 3.31
CA ARG A 54 -0.35 -17.48 3.11
C ARG A 54 -0.73 -16.83 1.77
N LEU A 55 -0.69 -17.60 0.68
CA LEU A 55 -1.05 -17.10 -0.65
C LEU A 55 -2.45 -16.50 -0.67
N TYR A 56 -3.43 -17.20 -0.11
CA TYR A 56 -4.81 -16.72 0.00
C TYR A 56 -4.91 -15.45 0.85
N ALA A 57 -4.24 -15.42 2.01
CA ALA A 57 -4.25 -14.28 2.92
C ALA A 57 -3.68 -13.02 2.26
N VAL A 58 -2.50 -13.12 1.64
CA VAL A 58 -1.84 -12.01 0.94
C VAL A 58 -2.67 -11.57 -0.26
N THR A 59 -3.08 -12.50 -1.13
CA THR A 59 -3.88 -12.18 -2.33
C THR A 59 -5.18 -11.47 -1.97
N THR A 60 -5.86 -11.91 -0.90
CA THR A 60 -7.10 -11.29 -0.43
C THR A 60 -6.85 -9.89 0.10
N PHE A 61 -5.80 -9.71 0.91
CA PHE A 61 -5.44 -8.39 1.43
C PHE A 61 -5.08 -7.42 0.31
N GLU A 62 -4.27 -7.86 -0.65
CA GLU A 62 -3.90 -7.06 -1.82
C GLU A 62 -5.12 -6.66 -2.66
N ALA A 63 -6.03 -7.60 -2.94
CA ALA A 63 -7.24 -7.31 -3.69
C ALA A 63 -8.16 -6.31 -2.96
N LEU A 64 -8.47 -6.55 -1.68
CA LEU A 64 -9.47 -5.79 -0.95
C LEU A 64 -8.94 -4.48 -0.37
N TYR A 65 -7.73 -4.51 0.19
CA TYR A 65 -7.10 -3.33 0.78
C TYR A 65 -6.43 -2.49 -0.31
N MET A 66 -5.40 -3.01 -0.98
CA MET A 66 -4.62 -2.22 -1.94
C MET A 66 -5.42 -1.88 -3.21
N GLY A 67 -6.18 -2.84 -3.74
CA GLY A 67 -7.03 -2.60 -4.90
C GLY A 67 -8.36 -1.90 -4.57
N GLY A 68 -8.93 -2.18 -3.39
CA GLY A 68 -10.24 -1.69 -2.99
C GLY A 68 -10.19 -0.41 -2.15
N LEU A 69 -9.81 -0.53 -0.87
CA LEU A 69 -9.81 0.60 0.08
C LEU A 69 -8.82 1.70 -0.32
N PHE A 70 -7.61 1.31 -0.70
CA PHE A 70 -6.54 2.23 -1.08
C PHE A 70 -6.83 2.97 -2.38
N HIS A 71 -7.65 2.41 -3.28
CA HIS A 71 -8.17 3.17 -4.41
C HIS A 71 -8.88 4.45 -3.94
N GLY A 72 -9.73 4.36 -2.91
CA GLY A 72 -10.37 5.52 -2.30
C GLY A 72 -9.37 6.48 -1.65
N PHE A 73 -8.42 5.95 -0.86
CA PHE A 73 -7.40 6.77 -0.20
C PHE A 73 -6.52 7.54 -1.20
N CYS A 74 -6.07 6.89 -2.27
CA CYS A 74 -5.24 7.49 -3.31
C CYS A 74 -5.93 8.68 -3.99
N GLN A 75 -7.26 8.62 -4.18
CA GLN A 75 -8.04 9.76 -4.69
C GLN A 75 -8.25 10.87 -3.62
N ALA A 76 -8.26 10.51 -2.34
CA ALA A 76 -8.47 11.44 -1.24
C ALA A 76 -7.21 12.23 -0.86
N PHE A 77 -6.00 11.68 -0.99
CA PHE A 77 -4.77 12.36 -0.56
C PHE A 77 -4.58 13.76 -1.17
N PRO A 78 -4.76 13.98 -2.50
CA PRO A 78 -4.66 15.32 -3.08
C PRO A 78 -5.66 16.32 -2.48
N LEU A 79 -6.83 15.86 -2.02
CA LEU A 79 -7.80 16.72 -1.34
C LEU A 79 -7.31 17.15 0.04
N VAL A 80 -6.75 16.20 0.81
CA VAL A 80 -6.17 16.46 2.14
C VAL A 80 -5.04 17.48 2.03
N VAL A 81 -4.11 17.27 1.09
CA VAL A 81 -2.98 18.17 0.86
C VAL A 81 -3.46 19.55 0.40
N SER A 82 -4.40 19.61 -0.54
CA SER A 82 -4.99 20.88 -0.99
C SER A 82 -5.67 21.63 0.16
N PHE A 83 -6.32 20.91 1.08
CA PHE A 83 -6.96 21.50 2.26
C PHE A 83 -5.94 22.05 3.25
N ALA A 84 -4.88 21.29 3.55
CA ALA A 84 -3.77 21.74 4.38
C ALA A 84 -3.08 22.98 3.77
N GLY A 85 -2.80 22.96 2.46
CA GLY A 85 -2.19 24.09 1.75
C GLY A 85 -3.03 25.37 1.81
N ARG A 86 -4.37 25.26 1.82
CA ARG A 86 -5.27 26.41 2.04
C ARG A 86 -5.20 26.92 3.47
N LYS A 87 -5.21 26.03 4.46
CA LYS A 87 -5.13 26.40 5.88
C LYS A 87 -3.81 27.05 6.26
N LEU A 88 -2.71 26.60 5.65
CA LEU A 88 -1.36 27.12 5.87
C LEU A 88 -1.02 28.32 4.97
N ALA A 89 -1.95 28.79 4.13
CA ALA A 89 -1.70 29.81 3.10
C ALA A 89 -0.48 29.51 2.20
N HIS A 90 -0.15 28.22 2.01
CA HIS A 90 1.01 27.79 1.25
C HIS A 90 0.61 27.44 -0.19
N GLY A 91 0.83 28.38 -1.11
CA GLY A 91 0.44 28.29 -2.52
C GLY A 91 0.86 26.99 -3.22
N PRO A 92 2.13 26.55 -3.14
CA PRO A 92 2.58 25.32 -3.78
C PRO A 92 1.80 24.08 -3.33
N LEU A 93 1.40 23.98 -2.06
CA LEU A 93 0.62 22.83 -1.58
C LEU A 93 -0.81 22.80 -2.13
N GLN A 94 -1.29 23.89 -2.72
CA GLN A 94 -2.62 23.96 -3.35
C GLN A 94 -2.57 23.60 -4.85
N ALA A 95 -1.42 23.81 -5.49
CA ALA A 95 -1.18 23.53 -6.90
C ALA A 95 -0.89 22.03 -7.09
N THR A 96 -1.85 21.30 -7.66
CA THR A 96 -1.81 19.82 -7.79
C THR A 96 -0.74 19.29 -8.72
N ASP A 97 -0.18 20.16 -9.55
CA ASP A 97 0.92 19.94 -10.48
C ASP A 97 2.29 20.32 -9.88
N SER A 98 2.34 20.82 -8.65
CA SER A 98 3.60 21.20 -8.01
C SER A 98 4.29 20.01 -7.36
N ALA A 99 5.63 20.05 -7.34
CA ALA A 99 6.44 19.09 -6.60
C ALA A 99 6.11 19.08 -5.09
N ALA A 100 5.80 20.26 -4.51
CA ALA A 100 5.40 20.35 -3.11
C ALA A 100 4.10 19.60 -2.83
N HIS A 101 3.14 19.63 -3.76
CA HIS A 101 1.89 18.90 -3.63
C HIS A 101 2.08 17.38 -3.75
N ALA A 102 2.92 16.94 -4.69
CA ALA A 102 3.29 15.53 -4.82
C ALA A 102 4.00 15.01 -3.55
N LEU A 103 4.95 15.78 -3.01
CA LEU A 103 5.60 15.47 -1.74
C LEU A 103 4.60 15.42 -0.58
N GLY A 104 3.68 16.39 -0.51
CA GLY A 104 2.60 16.37 0.47
C GLY A 104 1.75 15.10 0.38
N CYS A 105 1.45 14.62 -0.82
CA CYS A 105 0.69 13.37 -1.00
C CYS A 105 1.49 12.16 -0.53
N ALA A 106 2.79 12.10 -0.84
CA ALA A 106 3.68 11.04 -0.36
C ALA A 106 3.80 11.04 1.18
N VAL A 107 3.83 12.21 1.82
CA VAL A 107 3.81 12.30 3.29
C VAL A 107 2.50 11.80 3.87
N VAL A 108 1.35 12.17 3.28
CA VAL A 108 0.03 11.68 3.71
C VAL A 108 -0.06 10.16 3.56
N ASP A 109 0.47 9.61 2.46
CA ASP A 109 0.57 8.17 2.23
C ASP A 109 1.44 7.47 3.29
N THR A 110 2.64 7.97 3.57
CA THR A 110 3.51 7.44 4.64
C THR A 110 2.82 7.44 6.02
N LEU A 111 2.01 8.46 6.32
CA LEU A 111 1.22 8.52 7.56
C LEU A 111 0.07 7.51 7.56
N HIS A 112 -0.65 7.40 6.44
CA HIS A 112 -1.67 6.37 6.23
C HIS A 112 -1.09 4.97 6.43
N ASP A 113 0.11 4.72 5.91
CA ASP A 113 0.75 3.42 6.01
C ASP A 113 1.06 3.03 7.45
N GLY A 114 1.65 3.94 8.22
CA GLY A 114 1.93 3.71 9.63
C GLY A 114 0.66 3.54 10.48
N THR A 115 -0.39 4.31 10.20
CA THR A 115 -1.55 4.40 11.11
C THR A 115 -2.71 3.48 10.75
N VAL A 116 -2.82 3.09 9.48
CA VAL A 116 -3.95 2.29 8.96
C VAL A 116 -3.44 1.01 8.30
N MET A 117 -2.58 1.10 7.29
CA MET A 117 -2.20 -0.05 6.47
C MET A 117 -1.44 -1.12 7.26
N ILE A 118 -0.37 -0.74 7.96
CA ILE A 118 0.46 -1.66 8.73
C ILE A 118 -0.38 -2.39 9.81
N PRO A 119 -1.19 -1.69 10.64
CA PRO A 119 -2.12 -2.37 11.55
C PRO A 119 -3.09 -3.32 10.84
N CYS A 120 -3.70 -2.90 9.73
CA CYS A 120 -4.61 -3.74 8.95
C CYS A 120 -3.89 -4.98 8.39
N TYR A 121 -2.64 -4.87 7.99
CA TYR A 121 -1.83 -5.99 7.51
C TYR A 121 -1.56 -6.99 8.64
N PHE A 122 -0.93 -6.55 9.73
CA PHE A 122 -0.58 -7.45 10.85
C PHE A 122 -1.79 -8.14 11.47
N LEU A 123 -2.92 -7.44 11.59
CA LEU A 123 -4.14 -8.03 12.14
C LEU A 123 -4.90 -8.84 11.09
N GLY A 124 -5.14 -8.28 9.90
CA GLY A 124 -5.95 -8.91 8.87
C GLY A 124 -5.27 -10.11 8.22
N VAL A 125 -4.03 -9.94 7.75
CA VAL A 125 -3.25 -11.03 7.14
C VAL A 125 -2.90 -12.07 8.19
N GLY A 126 -2.48 -11.65 9.39
CA GLY A 126 -2.21 -12.57 10.51
C GLY A 126 -3.42 -13.46 10.83
N MET A 127 -4.61 -12.86 10.99
CA MET A 127 -5.83 -13.63 11.27
C MET A 127 -6.21 -14.59 10.13
N LEU A 128 -6.04 -14.19 8.87
CA LEU A 128 -6.26 -15.09 7.72
C LEU A 128 -5.26 -16.25 7.71
N GLN A 129 -4.04 -16.02 8.20
CA GLN A 129 -3.00 -17.04 8.40
C GLN A 129 -3.15 -17.85 9.69
N GLY A 130 -4.08 -17.46 10.58
CA GLY A 130 -4.46 -18.22 11.77
C GLY A 130 -3.97 -17.66 13.09
N ASP A 131 -3.32 -16.50 13.08
CA ASP A 131 -2.96 -15.81 14.30
C ASP A 131 -4.22 -15.38 15.06
N THR A 132 -4.15 -15.46 16.39
CA THR A 132 -5.10 -14.80 17.26
C THR A 132 -4.91 -13.28 17.21
N LEU A 133 -5.96 -12.53 17.59
CA LEU A 133 -5.86 -11.07 17.68
C LEU A 133 -4.76 -10.62 18.67
N ALA A 134 -4.52 -11.41 19.72
CA ALA A 134 -3.48 -11.14 20.70
C ALA A 134 -2.07 -11.26 20.08
N GLU A 135 -1.82 -12.32 19.30
CA GLU A 135 -0.56 -12.53 18.57
C GLU A 135 -0.34 -11.44 17.53
N GLY A 136 -1.37 -11.13 16.73
CA GLY A 136 -1.30 -10.05 15.74
C GLY A 136 -0.97 -8.70 16.38
N ARG A 137 -1.56 -8.38 17.54
CA ARG A 137 -1.26 -7.15 18.28
C ARG A 137 0.15 -7.14 18.87
N ALA A 138 0.64 -8.28 19.35
CA ALA A 138 2.00 -8.41 19.85
C ALA A 138 3.03 -8.23 18.72
N ASN A 139 2.78 -8.86 17.56
CA ASN A 139 3.60 -8.72 16.35
C ASN A 139 3.62 -7.27 15.85
N LEU A 140 2.45 -6.63 15.76
CA LEU A 140 2.36 -5.21 15.41
C LEU A 140 3.21 -4.36 16.35
N ARG A 141 3.07 -4.49 17.67
CA ARG A 141 3.85 -3.69 18.63
C ARG A 141 5.36 -3.86 18.49
N ARG A 142 5.80 -5.07 18.15
CA ARG A 142 7.22 -5.39 17.99
C ARG A 142 7.78 -4.84 16.68
N GLU A 143 7.06 -5.02 15.59
CA GLU A 143 7.57 -4.78 14.24
C GLU A 143 7.13 -3.44 13.64
N TRP A 144 6.18 -2.71 14.26
CA TRP A 144 5.56 -1.52 13.67
C TRP A 144 6.58 -0.48 13.23
N LEU A 145 7.49 -0.09 14.14
CA LEU A 145 8.45 0.98 13.85
C LEU A 145 9.41 0.57 12.73
N ASN A 146 9.90 -0.66 12.76
CA ASN A 146 10.78 -1.19 11.74
C ASN A 146 10.06 -1.29 10.37
N SER A 147 8.86 -1.86 10.36
CA SER A 147 8.03 -2.00 9.17
C SER A 147 7.70 -0.64 8.54
N TRP A 148 7.34 0.34 9.38
CA TRP A 148 7.05 1.69 8.93
C TRP A 148 8.29 2.42 8.43
N ALA A 149 9.42 2.35 9.14
CA ALA A 149 10.64 3.04 8.74
C ALA A 149 11.21 2.50 7.41
N VAL A 150 11.28 1.17 7.28
CA VAL A 150 11.74 0.53 6.03
C VAL A 150 10.74 0.79 4.91
N GLY A 151 9.43 0.66 5.20
CA GLY A 151 8.36 0.99 4.26
C GLY A 151 8.45 2.44 3.76
N ALA A 152 8.56 3.41 4.66
CA ALA A 152 8.66 4.82 4.31
C ALA A 152 9.87 5.11 3.41
N SER A 153 11.00 4.44 3.62
CA SER A 153 12.20 4.62 2.78
C SER A 153 11.99 4.19 1.32
N PHE A 154 11.12 3.20 1.09
CA PHE A 154 10.80 2.69 -0.25
C PHE A 154 9.60 3.43 -0.86
N TRP A 155 8.52 3.57 -0.09
CA TRP A 155 7.24 4.08 -0.56
C TRP A 155 7.20 5.59 -0.69
N MET A 156 7.89 6.36 0.15
CA MET A 156 7.85 7.83 0.05
C MET A 156 8.45 8.34 -1.27
N PRO A 157 9.64 7.88 -1.74
CA PRO A 157 10.13 8.24 -3.07
C PRO A 157 9.22 7.76 -4.19
N PHE A 158 8.70 6.54 -4.08
CA PHE A 158 7.80 5.97 -5.08
C PHE A 158 6.51 6.80 -5.22
N MET A 159 5.88 7.14 -4.09
CA MET A 159 4.62 7.88 -4.09
C MET A 159 4.79 9.34 -4.48
N TYR A 160 5.94 9.95 -4.18
CA TYR A 160 6.30 11.24 -4.76
C TYR A 160 6.26 11.17 -6.29
N CYS A 161 6.95 10.20 -6.89
CA CYS A 161 6.96 10.01 -8.34
C CYS A 161 5.57 9.66 -8.89
N ASN A 162 4.81 8.83 -8.19
CA ASN A 162 3.46 8.42 -8.57
C ASN A 162 2.51 9.63 -8.63
N PHE A 163 2.56 10.52 -7.64
CA PHE A 163 1.74 11.73 -7.64
C PHE A 163 2.25 12.84 -8.57
N ALA A 164 3.57 12.93 -8.79
CA ALA A 164 4.16 13.93 -9.67
C ALA A 164 3.95 13.63 -11.17
N TYR A 165 4.04 12.36 -11.57
CA TYR A 165 4.15 12.00 -12.99
C TYR A 165 3.04 11.08 -13.51
N VAL A 166 2.33 10.37 -12.63
CA VAL A 166 1.36 9.35 -13.05
C VAL A 166 -0.06 9.92 -13.02
N ARG A 167 -0.81 9.66 -14.10
CA ARG A 167 -2.21 10.07 -14.20
C ARG A 167 -3.05 9.34 -13.14
N PRO A 168 -4.05 10.00 -12.53
CA PRO A 168 -4.81 9.45 -11.40
C PRO A 168 -5.36 8.04 -11.58
N GLN A 169 -5.82 7.69 -12.79
CA GLN A 169 -6.41 6.39 -13.11
C GLN A 169 -5.42 5.22 -13.15
N TYR A 170 -4.11 5.47 -13.12
CA TYR A 170 -3.07 4.43 -13.18
C TYR A 170 -2.27 4.30 -11.88
N ARG A 171 -2.48 5.20 -10.90
CA ARG A 171 -1.65 5.26 -9.68
C ARG A 171 -1.72 3.99 -8.85
N VAL A 172 -2.92 3.44 -8.68
CA VAL A 172 -3.15 2.20 -7.91
C VAL A 172 -2.57 0.99 -8.66
N ARG A 173 -2.64 0.97 -9.99
CA ARG A 173 -2.07 -0.12 -10.80
C ARG A 173 -0.55 -0.11 -10.75
N LEU A 174 0.06 1.07 -10.82
CA LEU A 174 1.51 1.19 -10.65
C LEU A 174 1.92 0.79 -9.22
N MET A 175 1.14 1.16 -8.21
CA MET A 175 1.34 0.72 -6.82
C MET A 175 1.32 -0.80 -6.73
N ALA A 176 0.32 -1.47 -7.32
CA ALA A 176 0.23 -2.93 -7.35
C ALA A 176 1.46 -3.60 -7.98
N VAL A 177 1.99 -3.02 -9.07
CA VAL A 177 3.24 -3.50 -9.70
C VAL A 177 4.44 -3.34 -8.77
N ALA A 178 4.59 -2.17 -8.15
CA ALA A 178 5.66 -1.93 -7.18
C ALA A 178 5.54 -2.85 -5.97
N ASN A 179 4.31 -3.20 -5.58
CA ASN A 179 4.06 -4.04 -4.41
C ASN A 179 4.55 -5.48 -4.63
N THR A 180 4.53 -6.01 -5.85
CA THR A 180 5.17 -7.30 -6.17
C THR A 180 6.67 -7.28 -5.86
N VAL A 181 7.36 -6.18 -6.17
CA VAL A 181 8.80 -6.02 -5.86
C VAL A 181 8.99 -5.90 -4.35
N TRP A 182 8.12 -5.14 -3.69
CA TRP A 182 8.14 -4.95 -2.24
C TRP A 182 7.92 -6.26 -1.47
N SER A 183 6.99 -7.13 -1.90
CA SER A 183 6.75 -8.43 -1.28
C SER A 183 8.01 -9.30 -1.25
N VAL A 184 8.78 -9.30 -2.34
CA VAL A 184 10.07 -10.00 -2.43
C VAL A 184 11.09 -9.41 -1.45
N LEU A 185 11.16 -8.07 -1.35
CA LEU A 185 12.09 -7.38 -0.45
C LEU A 185 11.75 -7.61 1.03
N ILE A 186 10.48 -7.50 1.42
CA ILE A 186 10.04 -7.76 2.79
C ILE A 186 10.37 -9.18 3.20
N ASP A 187 10.11 -10.15 2.33
CA ASP A 187 10.33 -11.54 2.68
C ASP A 187 11.81 -11.86 2.86
N TYR A 188 12.66 -11.31 1.99
CA TYR A 188 14.11 -11.37 2.16
C TYR A 188 14.56 -10.79 3.52
N MET A 189 13.95 -9.69 3.97
CA MET A 189 14.24 -9.09 5.28
C MET A 189 13.71 -9.94 6.44
N ALA A 190 12.50 -10.50 6.31
CA ALA A 190 11.85 -11.32 7.33
C ALA A 190 12.54 -12.68 7.56
N HIS A 191 13.12 -13.28 6.52
CA HIS A 191 13.87 -14.54 6.64
C HIS A 191 15.31 -14.33 7.12
N ARG A 192 15.91 -13.16 6.88
CA ARG A 192 17.22 -12.80 7.46
C ARG A 192 17.19 -12.65 8.98
N SER A 193 16.06 -12.25 9.57
CA SER A 193 15.93 -12.12 11.02
C SER A 193 15.68 -13.47 11.70
N LYS A 194 14.95 -14.40 11.06
CA LYS A 194 14.73 -15.76 11.57
C LYS A 194 15.99 -16.64 11.55
N GLY A 195 16.89 -16.46 10.59
CA GLY A 195 18.15 -17.21 10.50
C GLY A 195 19.24 -16.83 11.51
N ARG A 196 18.95 -15.97 12.49
CA ARG A 196 19.89 -15.49 13.53
C ARG A 196 19.56 -15.95 14.95
N LEU A 197 18.59 -16.84 15.13
CA LEU A 197 18.40 -17.51 16.41
C LEU A 197 19.34 -18.71 16.45
N PRO A 198 20.39 -18.71 17.29
CA PRO A 198 20.96 -19.98 17.73
C PRO A 198 19.92 -20.69 18.58
N ASP A 199 19.75 -21.99 18.33
CA ASP A 199 19.01 -22.91 19.20
C ASP A 199 19.56 -22.88 20.65
#